data_AF-A0A936MLM3-F1
#
_entry.id   AF-A0A936MLM3-F1
#
_cell.length_a   1.000
_cell.length_b   1.000
_cell.length_c   1.000
_cell.angle_alpha   90.00
_cell.angle_beta   90.00
_cell.angle_gamma   90.00
#
_symmetry.space_group_name_H-M   'P 1'
#
loop_
_entity.id
_entity.type
_entity.pdbx_description
1 polymer ?
#
loop_
_entity_poly.entity_id
_entity_poly.type
_entity_poly.pdbx_seq_one_letter_code
_entity_poly.pdbx_strand_id
1 'polypeptide(L)'
;MATDRHLNTHSGSAVEPPHTQPARATNETDESRSSVVLGVFALTCCGMIALPLLVVDWRRKRQAERKRREEDERARQAWIAQQEHARVMALQAEHARQMAEQQAHQMAEQQRRLQAERAQREREREEEQRRIYVEQTQRQREQEEERRRIEAEKIRVAEEAKKVAERERRDALIRRFGEKDAAKIIRGELWLGATAEAVLETLGVPADSDEKVLKTKKKETWKYHSTGKNRYRLRVMLENGIVVGWEDKS
;
A
#
# COMPACT_ATOMS: atom_id res chain seq x y z
N MET A 1 -2.64 -20.66 17.87
CA MET A 1 -1.86 -20.05 18.97
C MET A 1 -0.65 -19.36 18.36
N ALA A 2 -0.47 -18.09 18.69
CA ALA A 2 0.70 -17.23 18.49
C ALA A 2 1.32 -17.17 17.07
N THR A 3 1.00 -16.10 16.33
CA THR A 3 1.95 -15.55 15.35
C THR A 3 2.24 -14.10 15.72
N ASP A 4 3.50 -13.89 16.11
CA ASP A 4 4.10 -12.63 16.52
C ASP A 4 4.00 -11.57 15.42
N ARG A 5 3.47 -10.41 15.81
CA ARG A 5 3.54 -9.16 15.05
C ARG A 5 4.77 -8.39 15.50
N HIS A 6 5.87 -8.51 14.77
CA HIS A 6 6.98 -7.58 14.88
C HIS A 6 6.59 -6.24 14.23
N LEU A 7 6.34 -5.23 15.07
CA LEU A 7 6.29 -3.83 14.67
C LEU A 7 7.73 -3.34 14.44
N ASN A 8 8.07 -3.13 13.17
CA ASN A 8 9.34 -2.55 12.76
C ASN A 8 9.21 -1.02 12.76
N THR A 9 9.63 -0.38 13.85
CA THR A 9 9.84 1.07 13.91
C THR A 9 11.26 1.38 13.47
N HIS A 10 11.42 1.89 12.25
CA HIS A 10 12.66 2.56 11.84
C HIS A 10 12.40 4.05 11.64
N SER A 11 13.02 4.79 12.56
CA SER A 11 13.21 6.22 12.63
C SER A 11 13.77 6.78 11.33
N GLY A 12 12.95 7.54 10.60
CA GLY A 12 13.39 8.39 9.51
C GLY A 12 14.14 9.60 10.06
N SER A 13 15.46 9.60 9.84
CA SER A 13 16.37 10.71 10.09
C SER A 13 15.94 11.94 9.29
N ALA A 14 15.63 13.03 9.99
CA ALA A 14 15.33 14.33 9.39
C ALA A 14 16.64 14.95 8.89
N VAL A 15 16.78 15.04 7.57
CA VAL A 15 17.86 15.76 6.90
C VAL A 15 17.48 17.24 6.84
N GLU A 16 18.15 18.07 7.62
CA GLU A 16 18.03 19.54 7.56
C GLU A 16 18.74 20.08 6.31
N PRO A 17 18.16 21.06 5.58
CA PRO A 17 18.85 21.78 4.51
C PRO A 17 19.68 22.98 5.03
N PRO A 18 20.75 23.37 4.32
CA PRO A 18 21.74 24.34 4.79
C PRO A 18 21.25 25.80 4.70
N HIS A 19 21.50 26.55 5.79
CA HIS A 19 21.35 28.00 5.87
C HIS A 19 22.30 28.71 4.89
N THR A 20 21.73 29.47 3.95
CA THR A 20 22.47 30.39 3.06
C THR A 20 22.36 31.81 3.64
N GLN A 21 23.48 32.39 4.07
CA GLN A 21 23.55 33.79 4.52
C GLN A 21 23.69 34.74 3.31
N PRO A 22 22.99 35.90 3.28
CA PRO A 22 23.31 36.96 2.34
C PRO A 22 24.38 37.93 2.89
N ALA A 23 25.35 38.23 2.03
CA ALA A 23 26.39 39.24 2.25
C ALA A 23 25.78 40.66 2.29
N ARG A 24 26.10 41.41 3.35
CA ARG A 24 25.69 42.79 3.59
C ARG A 24 26.86 43.71 3.22
N ALA A 25 26.81 44.33 2.04
CA ALA A 25 27.74 45.38 1.66
C ALA A 25 27.25 46.73 2.22
N THR A 26 28.02 47.32 3.13
CA THR A 26 27.82 48.69 3.62
C THR A 26 28.64 49.65 2.75
N ASN A 27 27.95 50.63 2.16
CA ASN A 27 28.54 51.84 1.63
C ASN A 27 28.98 52.73 2.80
N GLU A 28 30.25 53.15 2.81
CA GLU A 28 30.72 54.30 3.58
C GLU A 28 31.27 55.33 2.61
N THR A 29 30.55 56.44 2.52
CA THR A 29 30.99 57.74 2.04
C THR A 29 31.96 58.33 3.05
N ASP A 30 33.08 58.90 2.60
CA ASP A 30 33.76 59.94 3.39
C ASP A 30 34.28 61.08 2.51
N GLU A 31 33.93 62.28 2.96
CA GLU A 31 34.26 63.57 2.41
C GLU A 31 35.70 63.93 2.81
N SER A 32 36.46 64.54 1.89
CA SER A 32 37.57 65.38 2.32
C SER A 32 37.70 66.63 1.47
N ARG A 33 37.25 67.71 2.10
CA ARG A 33 37.52 69.12 1.80
C ARG A 33 38.97 69.47 2.16
N SER A 34 39.37 70.67 1.69
CA SER A 34 40.56 71.47 2.05
C SER A 34 41.73 71.26 1.07
N SER A 35 42.43 72.27 0.55
CA SER A 35 42.84 73.53 1.18
C SER A 35 43.16 74.61 0.13
N VAL A 36 42.89 75.85 0.52
CA VAL A 36 43.23 77.12 -0.11
C VAL A 36 44.66 77.51 0.29
N VAL A 37 45.55 77.87 -0.65
CA VAL A 37 46.69 78.76 -0.34
C VAL A 37 46.99 79.70 -1.52
N LEU A 38 47.04 80.98 -1.17
CA LEU A 38 47.40 82.17 -1.94
C LEU A 38 48.86 82.18 -2.42
N GLY A 39 49.11 82.84 -3.54
CA GLY A 39 50.46 83.22 -4.00
C GLY A 39 50.41 84.38 -4.99
N VAL A 40 50.45 85.60 -4.46
CA VAL A 40 50.62 86.90 -5.15
C VAL A 40 52.13 87.15 -5.41
N PHE A 41 52.46 88.14 -6.26
CA PHE A 41 53.78 88.73 -6.64
C PHE A 41 54.26 88.31 -8.04
N ALA A 42 54.68 89.18 -8.98
CA ALA A 42 54.88 90.64 -9.07
C ALA A 42 54.84 91.03 -10.58
N LEU A 43 54.21 92.13 -11.01
CA LEU A 43 54.86 93.40 -11.44
C LEU A 43 56.30 93.20 -11.95
N THR A 44 56.74 93.61 -13.15
CA THR A 44 56.64 94.94 -13.77
C THR A 44 57.32 94.91 -15.15
N CYS A 45 57.04 95.92 -16.00
CA CYS A 45 57.86 96.43 -17.12
C CYS A 45 57.94 95.61 -18.42
N CYS A 46 57.22 96.08 -19.46
CA CYS A 46 57.82 96.51 -20.75
C CYS A 46 56.74 97.00 -21.71
N GLY A 47 56.66 98.32 -21.88
CA GLY A 47 55.87 98.97 -22.92
C GLY A 47 56.67 99.14 -24.21
N MET A 48 55.92 99.19 -25.32
CA MET A 48 56.30 99.70 -26.65
C MET A 48 57.00 98.78 -27.68
N ILE A 49 56.48 97.54 -27.89
CA ILE A 49 56.52 96.85 -29.21
C ILE A 49 55.22 96.02 -29.38
N ALA A 50 54.04 96.61 -29.27
CA ALA A 50 52.81 95.84 -28.96
C ALA A 50 51.87 95.47 -30.14
N LEU A 51 52.03 96.00 -31.36
CA LEU A 51 51.00 95.83 -32.40
C LEU A 51 51.07 94.53 -33.25
N PRO A 52 52.24 93.97 -33.60
CA PRO A 52 52.30 92.69 -34.34
C PRO A 52 52.03 91.46 -33.45
N LEU A 53 52.39 91.53 -32.17
CA LEU A 53 52.21 90.43 -31.21
C LEU A 53 50.74 90.25 -30.79
N LEU A 54 49.96 91.34 -30.71
CA LEU A 54 48.52 91.28 -30.43
C LEU A 54 47.72 90.56 -31.54
N VAL A 55 48.14 90.63 -32.80
CA VAL A 55 47.45 89.96 -33.93
C VAL A 55 47.73 88.45 -33.95
N VAL A 56 48.96 88.03 -33.63
CA VAL A 56 49.32 86.61 -33.51
C VAL A 56 48.62 85.97 -32.31
N ASP A 57 48.55 86.69 -31.18
CA ASP A 57 47.84 86.26 -29.98
C ASP A 57 46.33 86.16 -30.22
N TRP A 58 45.74 87.12 -30.94
CA TRP A 58 44.34 87.06 -31.34
C TRP A 58 44.03 85.88 -32.29
N ARG A 59 44.90 85.57 -33.26
CA ARG A 59 44.72 84.39 -34.14
C ARG A 59 44.84 83.07 -33.37
N ARG A 60 45.79 82.95 -32.44
CA ARG A 60 45.94 81.77 -31.57
C ARG A 60 44.74 81.61 -30.64
N LYS A 61 44.27 82.69 -30.03
CA LYS A 61 43.05 82.70 -29.22
C LYS A 61 41.83 82.26 -30.02
N ARG A 62 41.67 82.77 -31.24
CA ARG A 62 40.56 82.40 -32.14
C ARG A 62 40.65 80.95 -32.62
N GLN A 63 41.85 80.43 -32.86
CA GLN A 63 42.07 79.00 -33.16
C GLN A 63 41.78 78.10 -31.95
N ALA A 64 42.19 78.52 -30.75
CA ALA A 64 41.89 77.79 -29.52
C ALA A 64 40.38 77.79 -29.22
N GLU A 65 39.68 78.92 -29.43
CA GLU A 65 38.22 79.00 -29.30
C GLU A 65 37.50 78.12 -30.32
N ARG A 66 37.99 78.03 -31.57
CA ARG A 66 37.46 77.09 -32.57
C ARG A 66 37.66 75.65 -32.15
N LYS A 67 38.86 75.28 -31.70
CA LYS A 67 39.13 73.92 -31.19
C LYS A 67 38.25 73.56 -30.00
N ARG A 68 38.06 74.47 -29.04
CA ARG A 68 37.13 74.26 -27.91
C ARG A 68 35.70 74.05 -28.39
N ARG A 69 35.23 74.85 -29.34
CA ARG A 69 33.88 74.64 -29.92
C ARG A 69 33.76 73.30 -30.64
N GLU A 70 34.77 72.92 -31.41
CA GLU A 70 34.82 71.62 -32.08
C GLU A 70 34.86 70.45 -31.07
N GLU A 71 35.64 70.58 -30.00
CA GLU A 71 35.70 69.62 -28.89
C GLU A 71 34.36 69.55 -28.13
N ASP A 72 33.75 70.69 -27.85
CA ASP A 72 32.42 70.78 -27.22
C ASP A 72 31.33 70.18 -28.14
N GLU A 73 31.40 70.41 -29.45
CA GLU A 73 30.50 69.82 -30.44
C GLU A 73 30.68 68.31 -30.53
N ARG A 74 31.92 67.81 -30.55
CA ARG A 74 32.21 66.38 -30.49
C ARG A 74 31.75 65.76 -29.19
N ALA A 75 31.96 66.43 -28.06
CA ALA A 75 31.49 65.97 -26.76
C ALA A 75 29.96 65.90 -26.72
N ARG A 76 29.26 66.91 -27.26
CA ARG A 76 27.80 66.89 -27.41
C ARG A 76 27.34 65.74 -28.31
N GLN A 77 27.96 65.57 -29.48
CA GLN A 77 27.62 64.48 -30.40
C GLN A 77 27.87 63.10 -29.79
N ALA A 78 29.00 62.92 -29.10
CA ALA A 78 29.31 61.68 -28.40
C ALA A 78 28.32 61.39 -27.26
N TRP A 79 27.93 62.42 -26.51
CA TRP A 79 26.90 62.29 -25.47
C TRP A 79 25.54 61.91 -26.06
N ILE A 80 25.13 62.53 -27.17
CA ILE A 80 23.90 62.17 -27.89
C ILE A 80 23.97 60.71 -28.38
N ALA A 81 25.05 60.31 -29.03
CA ALA A 81 25.25 58.95 -29.51
C ALA A 81 25.22 57.93 -28.36
N GLN A 82 25.80 58.26 -27.20
CA GLN A 82 25.74 57.43 -26.01
C GLN A 82 24.31 57.29 -25.47
N GLN A 83 23.53 58.39 -25.46
CA GLN A 83 22.12 58.37 -25.06
C GLN A 83 21.27 57.55 -26.03
N GLU A 84 21.48 57.69 -27.34
CA GLU A 84 20.78 56.89 -28.35
C GLU A 84 21.12 55.41 -28.23
N HIS A 85 22.39 55.06 -28.07
CA HIS A 85 22.81 53.69 -27.82
C HIS A 85 22.16 53.12 -26.55
N ALA A 86 22.15 53.88 -25.44
CA ALA A 86 21.50 53.46 -24.21
C ALA A 86 19.98 53.23 -24.39
N ARG A 87 19.30 54.07 -25.16
CA ARG A 87 17.87 53.89 -25.50
C ARG A 87 17.63 52.63 -26.32
N VAL A 88 18.45 52.37 -27.33
CA VAL A 88 18.34 51.15 -28.15
C VAL A 88 18.56 49.91 -27.29
N MET A 89 19.57 49.91 -26.42
CA MET A 89 19.82 48.80 -25.50
C MET A 89 18.68 48.60 -24.51
N ALA A 90 18.07 49.69 -24.00
CA ALA A 90 16.89 49.60 -23.13
C ALA A 90 15.70 48.94 -23.85
N LEU A 91 15.40 49.35 -25.09
CA LEU A 91 14.34 48.74 -25.90
C LEU A 91 14.61 47.26 -26.21
N GLN A 92 15.86 46.92 -26.53
CA GLN A 92 16.26 45.52 -26.73
C GLN A 92 16.10 44.70 -25.45
N ALA A 93 16.46 45.27 -24.29
CA ALA A 93 16.27 44.62 -22.99
C ALA A 93 14.78 44.43 -22.65
N GLU A 94 13.92 45.41 -22.95
CA GLU A 94 12.46 45.29 -22.78
C GLU A 94 11.87 44.20 -23.69
N HIS A 95 12.25 44.18 -24.97
CA HIS A 95 11.81 43.14 -25.89
C HIS A 95 12.28 41.74 -25.44
N ALA A 96 13.52 41.62 -24.98
CA ALA A 96 14.03 40.37 -24.43
C ALA A 96 13.26 39.91 -23.19
N ARG A 97 12.87 40.83 -22.29
CA ARG A 97 12.02 40.54 -21.13
C ARG A 97 10.64 40.04 -21.56
N GLN A 98 10.00 40.72 -22.51
CA GLN A 98 8.69 40.30 -23.04
C GLN A 98 8.75 38.90 -23.67
N MET A 99 9.79 38.61 -24.45
CA MET A 99 9.98 37.28 -25.03
C MET A 99 10.22 36.21 -23.96
N ALA A 100 11.01 36.52 -22.93
CA ALA A 100 11.24 35.61 -21.80
C ALA A 100 9.96 35.35 -21.00
N GLU A 101 9.13 36.37 -20.77
CA GLU A 101 7.82 36.24 -20.11
C GLU A 101 6.86 35.37 -20.93
N GLN A 102 6.80 35.58 -22.25
CA GLN A 102 5.98 34.76 -23.14
C GLN A 102 6.43 33.30 -23.14
N GLN A 103 7.74 33.06 -23.22
CA GLN A 103 8.30 31.71 -23.14
C GLN A 103 8.01 31.06 -21.78
N ALA A 104 8.18 31.79 -20.68
CA ALA A 104 7.86 31.29 -19.34
C ALA A 104 6.38 30.92 -19.20
N HIS A 105 5.47 31.75 -19.74
CA HIS A 105 4.04 31.46 -19.77
C HIS A 105 3.73 30.19 -20.58
N GLN A 106 4.29 30.07 -21.79
CA GLN A 106 4.11 28.89 -22.63
C GLN A 106 4.62 27.61 -21.96
N MET A 107 5.81 27.67 -21.34
CA MET A 107 6.36 26.54 -20.60
C MET A 107 5.51 26.17 -19.38
N ALA A 108 4.99 27.17 -18.64
CA ALA A 108 4.10 26.93 -17.51
C ALA A 108 2.78 26.29 -17.95
N GLU A 109 2.20 26.72 -19.08
CA GLU A 109 1.01 26.09 -19.66
C GLU A 109 1.28 24.65 -20.09
N GLN A 110 2.42 24.38 -20.74
CA GLN A 110 2.81 23.02 -21.12
C GLN A 110 2.96 22.12 -19.89
N GLN A 111 3.61 22.62 -18.82
CA GLN A 111 3.74 21.89 -17.56
C GLN A 111 2.37 21.59 -16.92
N ARG A 112 1.45 22.57 -16.90
CA ARG A 112 0.09 22.37 -16.39
C ARG A 112 -0.68 21.32 -17.20
N ARG A 113 -0.57 21.34 -18.53
CA ARG A 113 -1.19 20.32 -19.40
C ARG A 113 -0.64 18.93 -19.09
N LEU A 114 0.68 18.78 -18.98
CA LEU A 114 1.32 17.51 -18.63
C LEU A 114 0.92 17.01 -17.24
N GLN A 115 0.84 17.90 -16.25
CA GLN A 115 0.40 17.56 -14.90
C GLN A 115 -1.07 17.13 -14.88
N ALA A 116 -1.95 17.84 -15.61
CA ALA A 116 -3.35 17.48 -15.73
C ALA A 116 -3.53 16.11 -16.40
N GLU A 117 -2.78 15.83 -17.47
CA GLU A 117 -2.81 14.53 -18.14
C GLU A 117 -2.31 13.40 -17.23
N ARG A 118 -1.23 13.62 -16.48
CA ARG A 118 -0.74 12.64 -15.50
C ARG A 118 -1.78 12.36 -14.41
N ALA A 119 -2.39 13.40 -13.87
CA ALA A 119 -3.44 13.26 -12.87
C ALA A 119 -4.68 12.52 -13.42
N GLN A 120 -5.05 12.73 -14.68
CA GLN A 120 -6.13 11.98 -15.34
C GLN A 120 -5.78 10.49 -15.45
N ARG A 121 -4.58 10.16 -15.97
CA ARG A 121 -4.12 8.77 -16.08
C ARG A 121 -4.04 8.06 -14.73
N GLU A 122 -3.66 8.77 -13.67
CA GLU A 122 -3.66 8.22 -12.30
C GLU A 122 -5.08 7.90 -11.83
N ARG A 123 -6.04 8.81 -12.03
CA ARG A 123 -7.46 8.55 -11.71
C ARG A 123 -8.01 7.36 -12.48
N GLU A 124 -7.72 7.26 -13.78
CA GLU A 124 -8.14 6.13 -14.61
C GLU A 124 -7.57 4.79 -14.10
N ARG A 125 -6.28 4.76 -13.73
CA ARG A 125 -5.66 3.58 -13.13
C ARG A 125 -6.28 3.21 -11.79
N GLU A 126 -6.57 4.20 -10.94
CA GLU A 126 -7.24 3.95 -9.65
C GLU A 126 -8.66 3.41 -9.86
N GLU A 127 -9.41 3.97 -10.80
CA GLU A 127 -10.75 3.47 -11.16
C GLU A 127 -10.68 2.04 -11.71
N GLU A 128 -9.71 1.75 -12.58
CA GLU A 128 -9.49 0.40 -13.11
C GLU A 128 -9.12 -0.60 -12.00
N GLN A 129 -8.21 -0.23 -11.10
CA GLN A 129 -7.85 -1.04 -9.93
C GLN A 129 -9.06 -1.29 -9.03
N ARG A 130 -9.90 -0.27 -8.80
CA ARG A 130 -11.15 -0.41 -8.05
C ARG A 130 -12.12 -1.36 -8.73
N ARG A 131 -12.27 -1.28 -10.06
CA ARG A 131 -13.12 -2.21 -10.84
C ARG A 131 -12.64 -3.64 -10.71
N ILE A 132 -11.34 -3.87 -10.92
CA ILE A 132 -10.72 -5.21 -10.77
C ILE A 132 -10.95 -5.75 -9.37
N TYR A 133 -10.77 -4.93 -8.34
CA TYR A 133 -10.97 -5.34 -6.96
C TYR A 133 -12.44 -5.72 -6.65
N VAL A 134 -13.40 -4.91 -7.11
CA VAL A 134 -14.83 -5.19 -6.95
C VAL A 134 -15.20 -6.48 -7.66
N GLU A 135 -14.73 -6.68 -8.90
CA GLU A 135 -14.95 -7.90 -9.67
C GLU A 135 -14.36 -9.14 -8.99
N GLN A 136 -13.11 -9.06 -8.51
CA GLN A 136 -12.48 -10.16 -7.76
C GLN A 136 -13.28 -10.51 -6.51
N THR A 137 -13.78 -9.51 -5.79
CA THR A 137 -14.60 -9.70 -4.60
C THR A 137 -15.93 -10.37 -4.94
N GLN A 138 -16.57 -9.98 -6.04
CA GLN A 138 -17.80 -10.62 -6.53
C GLN A 138 -17.56 -12.08 -6.91
N ARG A 139 -16.52 -12.36 -7.70
CA ARG A 139 -16.14 -13.74 -8.07
C ARG A 139 -15.87 -14.61 -6.84
N GLN A 140 -15.22 -14.08 -5.81
CA GLN A 140 -14.99 -14.81 -4.56
C GLN A 140 -16.29 -15.13 -3.83
N ARG A 141 -17.23 -14.17 -3.74
CA ARG A 141 -18.55 -14.40 -3.12
C ARG A 141 -19.36 -15.44 -3.88
N GLU A 142 -19.39 -15.37 -5.21
CA GLU A 142 -20.07 -16.34 -6.06
C GLU A 142 -19.49 -17.75 -5.89
N GLN A 143 -18.16 -17.88 -5.87
CA GLN A 143 -17.49 -19.17 -5.63
C GLN A 143 -17.78 -19.72 -4.23
N GLU A 144 -17.84 -18.86 -3.21
CA GLU A 144 -18.19 -19.27 -1.86
C GLU A 144 -19.65 -19.74 -1.77
N GLU A 145 -20.58 -19.01 -2.38
CA GLU A 145 -21.98 -19.40 -2.46
C GLU A 145 -22.15 -20.73 -3.21
N GLU A 146 -21.45 -20.93 -4.32
CA GLU A 146 -21.48 -22.19 -5.07
C GLU A 146 -20.94 -23.35 -4.23
N ARG A 147 -19.81 -23.16 -3.54
CA ARG A 147 -19.26 -24.16 -2.60
C ARG A 147 -20.26 -24.50 -1.50
N ARG A 148 -20.92 -23.50 -0.92
CA ARG A 148 -21.97 -23.70 0.10
C ARG A 148 -23.15 -24.50 -0.46
N ARG A 149 -23.59 -24.22 -1.69
CA ARG A 149 -24.66 -24.98 -2.36
C ARG A 149 -24.29 -26.44 -2.58
N ILE A 150 -23.08 -26.70 -3.10
CA ILE A 150 -22.58 -28.06 -3.32
C ILE A 150 -22.50 -28.82 -1.99
N GLU A 151 -21.98 -28.19 -0.94
CA GLU A 151 -21.85 -28.85 0.37
C GLU A 151 -23.21 -29.12 1.01
N ALA A 152 -24.15 -28.17 0.93
CA ALA A 152 -25.51 -28.39 1.40
C ALA A 152 -26.19 -29.56 0.66
N GLU A 153 -25.99 -29.67 -0.65
CA GLU A 153 -26.55 -30.77 -1.43
C GLU A 153 -25.91 -32.12 -1.06
N LYS A 154 -24.60 -32.17 -0.85
CA LYS A 154 -23.93 -33.38 -0.35
C LYS A 154 -24.49 -33.83 0.99
N ILE A 155 -24.74 -32.89 1.90
CA ILE A 155 -25.34 -33.19 3.21
C ILE A 155 -26.74 -33.77 3.03
N ARG A 156 -27.58 -33.15 2.18
CA ARG A 156 -28.93 -33.65 1.89
C ARG A 156 -28.92 -35.06 1.32
N VAL A 157 -28.08 -35.32 0.32
CA VAL A 157 -27.93 -36.65 -0.30
C VAL A 157 -27.44 -37.67 0.74
N ALA A 158 -26.48 -37.30 1.60
CA ALA A 158 -25.98 -38.19 2.65
C ALA A 158 -27.05 -38.51 3.71
N GLU A 159 -27.90 -37.55 4.08
CA GLU A 159 -29.02 -37.78 4.99
C GLU A 159 -30.09 -38.69 4.38
N GLU A 160 -30.42 -38.49 3.10
CA GLU A 160 -31.35 -39.36 2.38
C GLU A 160 -30.80 -40.78 2.27
N ALA A 161 -29.52 -40.94 1.92
CA ALA A 161 -28.85 -42.23 1.88
C ALA A 161 -28.85 -42.92 3.26
N LYS A 162 -28.61 -42.19 4.35
CA LYS A 162 -28.71 -42.72 5.72
C LYS A 162 -30.12 -43.20 6.04
N LYS A 163 -31.15 -42.43 5.69
CA LYS A 163 -32.56 -42.81 5.90
C LYS A 163 -32.94 -44.06 5.11
N VAL A 164 -32.47 -44.17 3.86
CA VAL A 164 -32.68 -45.37 3.02
C VAL A 164 -31.99 -46.58 3.64
N ALA A 165 -30.71 -46.46 3.99
CA ALA A 165 -29.96 -47.55 4.62
C ALA A 165 -30.56 -48.00 5.97
N GLU A 166 -31.07 -47.07 6.79
CA GLU A 166 -31.75 -47.40 8.04
C GLU A 166 -33.07 -48.17 7.80
N ARG A 167 -33.85 -47.77 6.79
CA ARG A 167 -35.07 -48.49 6.38
C ARG A 167 -34.74 -49.90 5.90
N GLU A 168 -33.77 -50.03 5.01
CA GLU A 168 -33.33 -51.34 4.49
C GLU A 168 -32.80 -52.24 5.60
N ARG A 169 -31.98 -51.70 6.51
CA ARG A 169 -31.51 -52.43 7.70
C ARG A 169 -32.67 -52.90 8.56
N ARG A 170 -33.64 -52.04 8.82
CA ARG A 170 -34.84 -52.39 9.61
C ARG A 170 -35.64 -53.50 8.93
N ASP A 171 -35.91 -53.38 7.64
CA ASP A 171 -36.66 -54.39 6.88
C ASP A 171 -35.94 -55.74 6.86
N ALA A 172 -34.61 -55.73 6.70
CA ALA A 172 -33.80 -56.95 6.77
C ALA A 172 -33.87 -57.61 8.16
N LEU A 173 -33.82 -56.83 9.24
CA LEU A 173 -33.96 -57.34 10.60
C LEU A 173 -35.37 -57.89 10.87
N ILE A 174 -36.42 -57.22 10.41
CA ILE A 174 -37.81 -57.69 10.55
C ILE A 174 -38.00 -59.03 9.84
N ARG A 175 -37.44 -59.18 8.63
CA ARG A 175 -37.52 -60.45 7.88
C ARG A 175 -36.80 -61.61 8.58
N ARG A 176 -35.70 -61.34 9.28
CA ARG A 176 -34.89 -62.37 9.96
C ARG A 176 -35.39 -62.73 11.36
N PHE A 177 -35.76 -61.75 12.17
CA PHE A 177 -36.03 -61.92 13.61
C PHE A 177 -37.47 -61.59 14.01
N GLY A 178 -38.29 -61.06 13.10
CA GLY A 178 -39.63 -60.58 13.39
C GLY A 178 -39.64 -59.17 13.99
N GLU A 179 -40.81 -58.52 13.98
CA GLU A 179 -40.94 -57.10 14.27
C GLU A 179 -40.55 -56.71 15.71
N LYS A 180 -40.98 -57.51 16.70
CA LYS A 180 -40.75 -57.23 18.12
C LYS A 180 -39.26 -57.32 18.50
N ASP A 181 -38.55 -58.30 17.95
CA ASP A 181 -37.15 -58.52 18.27
C ASP A 181 -36.24 -57.61 17.42
N ALA A 182 -36.58 -57.34 16.16
CA ALA A 182 -35.90 -56.33 15.35
C ALA A 182 -35.90 -54.94 16.01
N ALA A 183 -37.01 -54.55 16.65
CA ALA A 183 -37.07 -53.28 17.38
C ALA A 183 -36.09 -53.22 18.57
N LYS A 184 -35.89 -54.33 19.28
CA LYS A 184 -34.92 -54.40 20.40
C LYS A 184 -33.48 -54.37 19.90
N ILE A 185 -33.19 -55.06 18.78
CA ILE A 185 -31.87 -55.04 18.13
C ILE A 185 -31.51 -53.60 17.71
N ILE A 186 -32.44 -52.87 17.11
CA ILE A 186 -32.23 -51.46 16.70
C ILE A 186 -31.96 -50.57 17.91
N ARG A 187 -32.63 -50.81 19.05
CA ARG A 187 -32.40 -50.05 20.29
C ARG A 187 -31.13 -50.45 21.05
N GLY A 188 -30.45 -51.53 20.65
CA GLY A 188 -29.28 -52.02 21.38
C GLY A 188 -29.63 -52.77 22.68
N GLU A 189 -30.86 -53.24 22.82
CA GLU A 189 -31.35 -53.87 24.05
C GLU A 189 -31.14 -55.38 24.04
N LEU A 190 -30.68 -55.94 25.17
CA LEU A 190 -30.67 -57.38 25.41
C LEU A 190 -31.99 -57.84 26.02
N TRP A 191 -32.45 -59.03 25.66
CA TRP A 191 -33.62 -59.67 26.26
C TRP A 191 -33.39 -61.17 26.46
N LEU A 192 -34.12 -61.75 27.41
CA LEU A 192 -34.10 -63.19 27.66
C LEU A 192 -34.72 -63.94 26.48
N GLY A 193 -34.10 -65.04 26.08
CA GLY A 193 -34.56 -65.81 24.93
C GLY A 193 -34.05 -65.32 23.58
N ALA A 194 -33.25 -64.25 23.53
CA ALA A 194 -32.62 -63.79 22.29
C ALA A 194 -31.69 -64.88 21.72
N THR A 195 -31.65 -65.01 20.39
CA THR A 195 -30.71 -65.92 19.72
C THR A 195 -29.30 -65.34 19.71
N ALA A 196 -28.29 -66.20 19.67
CA ALA A 196 -26.88 -65.81 19.55
C ALA A 196 -26.66 -64.85 18.36
N GLU A 197 -27.31 -65.11 17.23
CA GLU A 197 -27.29 -64.22 16.06
C GLU A 197 -27.86 -62.83 16.38
N ALA A 198 -29.00 -62.75 17.08
CA ALA A 198 -29.59 -61.48 17.46
C ALA A 198 -28.68 -60.68 18.40
N VAL A 199 -27.95 -61.35 19.30
CA VAL A 199 -26.93 -60.71 20.16
C VAL A 199 -25.77 -60.16 19.33
N LEU A 200 -25.29 -60.91 18.33
CA LEU A 200 -24.26 -60.44 17.40
C LEU A 200 -24.73 -59.22 16.59
N GLU A 201 -25.98 -59.21 16.13
CA GLU A 201 -26.53 -58.06 15.39
C GLU A 201 -26.73 -56.82 16.28
N THR A 202 -26.94 -57.02 17.59
CA THR A 202 -27.16 -55.95 18.57
C THR A 202 -25.84 -55.36 19.08
N LEU A 203 -24.89 -56.21 19.49
CA LEU A 203 -23.66 -55.81 20.17
C LEU A 203 -22.40 -55.95 19.30
N GLY A 204 -22.50 -56.58 18.14
CA GLY A 204 -21.37 -56.95 17.31
C GLY A 204 -20.63 -58.20 17.81
N VAL A 205 -19.43 -58.39 17.27
CA VAL A 205 -18.55 -59.52 17.62
C VAL A 205 -18.04 -59.35 19.05
N PRO A 206 -18.12 -60.38 19.91
CA PRO A 206 -17.60 -60.31 21.27
C PRO A 206 -16.08 -60.11 21.26
N ALA A 207 -15.57 -59.40 22.27
CA ALA A 207 -14.13 -59.20 22.44
C ALA A 207 -13.42 -60.48 22.89
N ASP A 208 -14.13 -61.34 23.63
CA ASP A 208 -13.65 -62.62 24.13
C ASP A 208 -14.87 -63.51 24.45
N SER A 209 -14.71 -64.83 24.37
CA SER A 209 -15.79 -65.79 24.58
C SER A 209 -15.29 -67.02 25.33
N ASP A 210 -15.90 -67.33 26.47
CA ASP A 210 -15.64 -68.59 27.18
C ASP A 210 -16.70 -69.63 26.79
N GLU A 211 -16.27 -70.82 26.38
CA GLU A 211 -17.15 -71.93 26.05
C GLU A 211 -16.95 -73.10 27.03
N LYS A 212 -18.06 -73.66 27.53
CA LYS A 212 -18.08 -74.88 28.33
C LYS A 212 -19.14 -75.84 27.84
N VAL A 213 -18.70 -76.93 27.22
CA VAL A 213 -19.56 -78.03 26.76
C VAL A 213 -19.79 -79.00 27.91
N LEU A 214 -21.06 -79.22 28.27
CA LEU A 214 -21.50 -80.21 29.26
C LEU A 214 -22.23 -81.36 28.56
N LYS A 215 -22.44 -82.48 29.27
CA LYS A 215 -23.07 -83.70 28.73
C LYS A 215 -24.43 -83.44 28.05
N THR A 216 -25.19 -82.45 28.53
CA THR A 216 -26.56 -82.16 28.06
C THR A 216 -26.76 -80.75 27.50
N LYS A 217 -25.79 -79.83 27.67
CA LYS A 217 -25.94 -78.41 27.34
C LYS A 217 -24.62 -77.78 26.94
N LYS A 218 -24.66 -76.81 26.02
CA LYS A 218 -23.55 -75.90 25.69
C LYS A 218 -23.74 -74.60 26.45
N LYS A 219 -22.78 -74.19 27.27
CA LYS A 219 -22.77 -72.88 27.94
C LYS A 219 -21.70 -71.99 27.32
N GLU A 220 -22.08 -70.79 26.95
CA GLU A 220 -21.17 -69.78 26.42
C GLU A 220 -21.30 -68.49 27.23
N THR A 221 -20.18 -67.80 27.45
CA THR A 221 -20.17 -66.47 28.06
C THR A 221 -19.41 -65.54 27.15
N TRP A 222 -20.16 -64.64 26.50
CA TRP A 222 -19.62 -63.66 25.58
C TRP A 222 -19.31 -62.37 26.33
N LYS A 223 -18.12 -61.82 26.12
CA LYS A 223 -17.61 -60.67 26.86
C LYS A 223 -17.49 -59.47 25.93
N TYR A 224 -18.03 -58.35 26.37
CA TYR A 224 -18.11 -57.11 25.62
C TYR A 224 -17.53 -55.94 26.42
N HIS A 225 -17.15 -54.88 25.70
CA HIS A 225 -16.59 -53.64 26.27
C HIS A 225 -15.40 -53.89 27.21
N SER A 226 -14.26 -54.32 26.63
CA SER A 226 -13.01 -54.51 27.38
C SER A 226 -12.52 -53.18 27.94
N THR A 227 -12.31 -53.11 29.26
CA THR A 227 -11.77 -51.93 29.96
C THR A 227 -10.30 -52.14 30.37
N GLY A 228 -9.81 -53.38 30.33
CA GLY A 228 -8.43 -53.72 30.68
C GLY A 228 -8.18 -55.22 30.62
N LYS A 229 -7.00 -55.66 31.04
CA LYS A 229 -6.62 -57.08 31.03
C LYS A 229 -7.63 -57.89 31.88
N ASN A 230 -8.40 -58.74 31.21
CA ASN A 230 -9.49 -59.56 31.78
C ASN A 230 -10.62 -58.76 32.47
N ARG A 231 -10.82 -57.48 32.16
CA ARG A 231 -11.91 -56.67 32.70
C ARG A 231 -12.90 -56.32 31.60
N TYR A 232 -14.12 -56.79 31.74
CA TYR A 232 -15.20 -56.62 30.78
C TYR A 232 -16.42 -56.04 31.49
N ARG A 233 -17.02 -55.02 30.88
CA ARG A 233 -18.19 -54.34 31.44
C ARG A 233 -19.46 -55.17 31.29
N LEU A 234 -19.62 -55.84 30.15
CA LEU A 234 -20.81 -56.60 29.83
C LEU A 234 -20.45 -58.07 29.57
N ARG A 235 -21.16 -58.99 30.21
CA ARG A 235 -21.07 -60.42 29.96
C ARG A 235 -22.44 -60.98 29.66
N VAL A 236 -22.60 -61.58 28.49
CA VAL A 236 -23.84 -62.22 28.08
C VAL A 236 -23.67 -63.72 28.22
N MET A 237 -24.58 -64.37 28.94
CA MET A 237 -24.58 -65.81 29.16
C MET A 237 -25.58 -66.46 28.21
N LEU A 238 -25.10 -67.41 27.40
CA LEU A 238 -25.92 -68.17 26.46
C LEU A 238 -25.92 -69.66 26.85
N GLU A 239 -27.09 -70.29 26.79
CA GLU A 239 -27.23 -71.74 26.83
C GLU A 239 -27.81 -72.22 25.51
N ASN A 240 -27.11 -73.14 24.82
CA ASN A 240 -27.49 -73.67 23.51
C ASN A 240 -27.81 -72.58 22.47
N GLY A 241 -27.04 -71.48 22.47
CA GLY A 241 -27.23 -70.35 21.56
C GLY A 241 -28.40 -69.42 21.90
N ILE A 242 -28.98 -69.53 23.10
CA ILE A 242 -30.06 -68.67 23.58
C ILE A 242 -29.62 -67.91 24.83
N VAL A 243 -29.91 -66.61 24.89
CA VAL A 243 -29.58 -65.76 26.05
C VAL A 243 -30.40 -66.17 27.27
N VAL A 244 -29.69 -66.53 28.34
CA VAL A 244 -30.27 -66.87 29.65
C VAL A 244 -30.09 -65.77 30.69
N GLY A 245 -29.20 -64.81 30.44
CA GLY A 245 -28.98 -63.67 31.32
C GLY A 245 -27.73 -62.89 30.92
N TRP A 246 -27.54 -61.73 31.54
CA TRP A 246 -26.35 -60.90 31.34
C TRP A 246 -25.96 -60.19 32.64
N GLU A 247 -24.67 -59.92 32.79
CA GLU A 247 -24.09 -59.14 33.88
C GLU A 247 -23.51 -57.85 33.28
N ASP A 248 -24.03 -56.70 33.69
CA ASP A 248 -23.52 -55.38 33.33
C ASP A 248 -22.93 -54.70 34.58
N LYS A 249 -21.61 -54.52 34.57
CA LYS A 249 -20.86 -53.79 35.59
C LYS A 249 -20.70 -52.34 35.15
N SER A 250 -21.83 -51.65 35.02
CA SER A 250 -21.89 -50.20 34.79
C SER A 250 -21.55 -49.41 36.05
#